data_AF-A0A8T3LL64-F1
#
_entry.id   AF-A0A8T3LL64-F1
#
_cell.length_a   1.000
_cell.length_b   1.000
_cell.length_c   1.000
_cell.angle_alpha   90.00
_cell.angle_beta   90.00
_cell.angle_gamma   90.00
#
_symmetry.space_group_name_H-M   'P 1'
#
loop_
_entity.id
_entity.type
_entity.pdbx_description
1 polymer ?
#
loop_
_entity_poly.entity_id
_entity_poly.type
_entity_poly.pdbx_seq_one_letter_code
_entity_poly.pdbx_strand_id
1 'polypeptide(L)'
;LKASFDGEELRRCYSICRSYLPGEISVAVKAIEGGRFSRYAREHIRQGMTLEVMVPQGHFGYQPQAERQGRYLAIAAGSGITPMLAIIATTLQTEPESQFTLIYGNRTSQSMMFRQALA
;
A
#
# COMPACT_ATOMS: atom_id res chain seq x y z
N LEU A 1 -0.78 -11.57 3.90
CA LEU A 1 -1.55 -11.65 5.15
C LEU A 1 -2.34 -12.95 5.16
N LYS A 2 -2.35 -13.64 6.29
CA LYS A 2 -3.15 -14.83 6.54
C LYS A 2 -3.92 -14.65 7.86
N ALA A 3 -5.16 -15.11 7.86
CA ALA A 3 -6.01 -15.22 9.03
C ALA A 3 -6.85 -16.50 8.94
N SER A 4 -7.22 -17.06 10.09
CA SER A 4 -8.21 -18.15 10.17
C SER A 4 -9.53 -17.57 10.66
N PHE A 5 -10.61 -17.77 9.91
CA PHE A 5 -11.94 -17.25 10.24
C PHE A 5 -13.02 -18.23 9.79
N ASP A 6 -14.00 -18.51 10.65
CA ASP A 6 -15.08 -19.49 10.43
C ASP A 6 -14.61 -20.86 9.91
N GLY A 7 -13.49 -21.35 10.44
CA GLY A 7 -12.90 -22.64 10.04
C GLY A 7 -12.20 -22.63 8.67
N GLU A 8 -12.11 -21.47 8.01
CA GLU A 8 -11.44 -21.31 6.72
C GLU A 8 -10.15 -20.49 6.83
N GLU A 9 -9.12 -20.86 6.07
CA GLU A 9 -7.93 -20.03 5.89
C GLU A 9 -8.22 -18.91 4.87
N LEU A 10 -8.10 -17.67 5.31
CA LEU A 10 -8.16 -16.48 4.47
C LEU A 10 -6.74 -15.98 4.22
N ARG A 11 -6.29 -16.00 2.96
CA ARG A 11 -4.97 -15.51 2.56
C ARG A 11 -5.03 -14.54 1.41
N ARG A 12 -4.42 -13.36 1.55
CA ARG A 12 -4.29 -12.37 0.46
C ARG A 12 -2.98 -11.58 0.54
N CYS A 13 -2.51 -11.14 -0.62
CA CYS A 13 -1.37 -10.25 -0.78
C CYS A 13 -1.84 -8.80 -0.79
N TYR A 14 -1.12 -7.93 -0.08
CA TYR A 14 -1.34 -6.49 -0.08
C TYR A 14 0.01 -5.81 -0.19
N SER A 15 0.10 -4.78 -1.04
CA SER A 15 1.30 -3.97 -1.15
C SER A 15 1.50 -3.13 0.10
N ILE A 16 2.77 -3.00 0.51
CA ILE A 16 3.18 -2.08 1.56
C ILE A 16 2.95 -0.65 1.04
N CYS A 17 2.28 0.18 1.84
CA CYS A 17 2.03 1.58 1.50
C CYS A 17 2.92 2.57 2.26
N ARG A 18 3.56 2.12 3.35
CA ARG A 18 4.50 2.91 4.15
C ARG A 18 5.32 2.00 5.07
N SER A 19 6.51 2.46 5.43
CA SER A 19 7.42 1.85 6.40
C SER A 19 8.17 2.97 7.10
N TYR A 20 7.66 3.46 8.24
CA TYR A 20 8.26 4.62 8.93
C TYR A 20 9.43 4.25 9.82
N LEU A 21 9.38 3.06 10.42
CA LEU A 21 10.35 2.59 11.39
C LEU A 21 10.84 1.20 11.00
N PRO A 22 12.11 0.86 11.32
CA PRO A 22 12.59 -0.52 11.19
C PRO A 22 11.67 -1.49 11.93
N GLY A 23 11.20 -2.52 11.25
CA GLY A 23 10.29 -3.53 11.81
C GLY A 23 8.80 -3.19 11.72
N GLU A 24 8.43 -2.00 11.27
CA GLU A 24 7.02 -1.63 11.04
C GLU A 24 6.68 -1.53 9.56
N ILE A 25 5.60 -2.20 9.17
CA ILE A 25 4.99 -2.06 7.85
C ILE A 25 3.54 -1.64 7.99
N SER A 26 3.02 -0.85 7.06
CA SER A 26 1.58 -0.75 6.90
C SER A 26 1.14 -1.11 5.50
N VAL A 27 -0.03 -1.74 5.46
CA VAL A 27 -0.77 -2.06 4.25
C VAL A 27 -2.14 -1.41 4.35
N ALA A 28 -2.76 -1.12 3.21
CA ALA A 28 -4.13 -0.66 3.18
C ALA A 28 -5.02 -1.64 2.44
N VAL A 29 -6.11 -2.04 3.09
CA VAL A 29 -7.07 -3.00 2.57
C VAL A 29 -8.34 -2.25 2.16
N LYS A 30 -8.62 -2.22 0.86
CA LYS A 30 -9.90 -1.74 0.35
C LYS A 30 -10.92 -2.88 0.41
N ALA A 31 -12.01 -2.67 1.15
CA ALA A 31 -13.15 -3.58 1.12
C ALA A 31 -13.75 -3.60 -0.29
N ILE A 32 -13.90 -4.80 -0.85
CA ILE A 32 -14.55 -5.02 -2.13
C ILE A 32 -15.76 -5.95 -1.95
N GLU A 33 -16.76 -5.75 -2.78
CA GLU A 33 -17.93 -6.63 -2.81
C GLU A 33 -17.52 -8.08 -3.13
N GLY A 34 -18.10 -9.04 -2.41
CA GLY A 34 -17.72 -10.46 -2.48
C GLY A 34 -16.31 -10.80 -1.92
N GLY A 35 -15.52 -9.82 -1.49
CA GLY A 35 -14.16 -10.05 -1.04
C GLY A 35 -14.07 -10.60 0.39
N ARG A 36 -13.86 -11.92 0.51
CA ARG A 36 -13.72 -12.64 1.80
C ARG A 36 -12.72 -11.99 2.77
N PHE A 37 -11.44 -11.89 2.40
CA PHE A 37 -10.42 -11.29 3.29
C PHE A 37 -10.68 -9.81 3.54
N SER A 38 -11.05 -9.03 2.52
CA SER A 38 -11.22 -7.58 2.68
C SER A 38 -12.39 -7.22 3.61
N ARG A 39 -13.43 -8.07 3.63
CA ARG A 39 -14.55 -7.97 4.56
C ARG A 39 -14.11 -8.35 5.97
N TYR A 40 -13.43 -9.48 6.13
CA TYR A 40 -12.83 -9.90 7.40
C TYR A 40 -11.94 -8.79 7.98
N ALA A 41 -11.06 -8.21 7.15
CA ALA A 41 -10.16 -7.14 7.57
C ALA A 41 -10.88 -5.90 8.07
N ARG A 42 -11.97 -5.51 7.39
CA ARG A 42 -12.80 -4.36 7.79
C ARG A 42 -13.57 -4.64 9.08
N GLU A 43 -14.12 -5.83 9.23
CA GLU A 43 -15.13 -6.13 10.24
C GLU A 43 -14.55 -6.75 11.51
N HIS A 44 -13.43 -7.48 11.43
CA HIS A 44 -12.95 -8.33 12.52
C HIS A 44 -11.56 -7.96 13.02
N ILE A 45 -10.67 -7.40 12.18
CA ILE A 45 -9.33 -7.01 12.64
C ILE A 45 -9.47 -5.83 13.62
N ARG A 46 -8.79 -5.94 14.76
CA ARG A 46 -8.72 -4.93 15.82
C ARG A 46 -7.29 -4.79 16.31
N GLN A 47 -7.02 -3.67 16.99
CA GLN A 47 -5.74 -3.44 17.66
C GLN A 47 -5.46 -4.57 18.67
N GLY A 48 -4.19 -4.99 18.75
CA GLY A 48 -3.75 -6.07 19.64
C GLY A 48 -3.85 -7.47 19.03
N MET A 49 -4.46 -7.63 17.86
CA MET A 49 -4.50 -8.92 17.16
C MET A 49 -3.15 -9.25 16.51
N THR A 50 -2.75 -10.51 16.64
CA THR A 50 -1.63 -11.07 15.88
C THR A 50 -2.12 -11.62 14.54
N LEU A 51 -1.42 -11.28 13.47
CA LEU A 51 -1.71 -11.78 12.12
C LEU A 51 -0.49 -12.53 11.58
N GLU A 52 -0.73 -13.65 10.90
CA GLU A 52 0.32 -14.35 10.19
C GLU A 52 0.70 -13.58 8.92
N VAL A 53 1.99 -13.28 8.77
CA VAL A 53 2.54 -12.60 7.60
C VAL A 53 3.67 -13.44 7.00
N MET A 54 3.74 -13.43 5.67
CA MET A 54 4.92 -13.94 4.97
C MET A 54 5.93 -12.81 4.85
N VAL A 55 7.21 -13.16 4.64
CA VAL A 55 8.22 -12.18 4.24
C VAL A 55 7.74 -11.39 3.01
N PRO A 56 8.08 -10.09 2.89
CA PRO A 56 7.75 -9.32 1.70
C PRO A 56 8.24 -10.02 0.42
N GLN A 57 7.41 -10.02 -0.61
CA GLN A 57 7.71 -10.60 -1.92
C GLN A 57 7.24 -9.66 -3.03
N GLY A 58 7.96 -9.70 -4.15
CA GLY A 58 7.65 -8.92 -5.35
C GLY A 58 8.89 -8.24 -5.92
N HIS A 59 8.85 -7.95 -7.22
CA HIS A 59 9.91 -7.25 -7.95
C HIS A 59 9.53 -5.80 -8.29
N PHE A 60 8.31 -5.39 -7.93
CA PHE A 60 7.79 -4.07 -8.25
C PHE A 60 8.25 -3.06 -7.20
N GLY A 61 9.29 -2.31 -7.54
CA GLY A 61 9.90 -1.32 -6.66
C GLY A 61 10.92 -0.47 -7.41
N TYR A 62 11.53 0.45 -6.69
CA TYR A 62 12.57 1.33 -7.19
C TYR A 62 13.61 1.54 -6.09
N GLN A 63 14.89 1.53 -6.47
CA GLN A 63 16.01 1.76 -5.56
C GLN A 63 16.56 3.17 -5.82
N PRO A 64 16.20 4.16 -4.99
CA PRO A 64 16.68 5.52 -5.16
C PRO A 64 18.15 5.66 -4.76
N GLN A 65 18.83 6.64 -5.36
CA GLN A 65 20.24 6.96 -5.11
C GLN A 65 20.40 8.46 -4.83
N ALA A 66 21.17 8.83 -3.80
CA ALA A 66 21.22 10.22 -3.32
C ALA A 66 21.65 11.24 -4.38
N GLU A 67 22.47 10.82 -5.34
CA GLU A 67 23.02 11.67 -6.39
C GLU A 67 22.07 11.83 -7.59
N ARG A 68 20.95 11.10 -7.63
CA ARG A 68 20.05 11.08 -8.78
C ARG A 68 19.09 12.27 -8.74
N GLN A 69 18.90 12.86 -9.92
CA GLN A 69 17.95 13.95 -10.17
C GLN A 69 17.02 13.55 -11.32
N GLY A 70 15.88 12.97 -10.97
CA GLY A 70 14.94 12.35 -11.89
C GLY A 70 13.61 13.08 -12.00
N ARG A 71 12.93 12.89 -13.13
CA ARG A 71 11.51 13.22 -13.30
C ARG A 71 10.75 11.94 -13.56
N TYR A 72 9.90 11.55 -12.61
CA TYR A 72 9.19 10.30 -12.64
C TYR A 72 7.69 10.51 -12.87
N LEU A 73 7.08 9.56 -13.57
CA LEU A 73 5.64 9.46 -13.73
C LEU A 73 5.13 8.22 -13.00
N ALA A 74 4.26 8.43 -12.01
CA ALA A 74 3.52 7.38 -11.34
C ALA A 74 2.08 7.36 -11.85
N ILE A 75 1.58 6.19 -12.23
CA ILE A 75 0.18 6.00 -12.62
C ILE A 75 -0.43 4.96 -11.69
N ALA A 76 -1.50 5.34 -11.01
CA ALA A 76 -2.23 4.49 -10.09
C ALA A 76 -3.72 4.43 -10.45
N ALA A 77 -4.33 3.28 -10.18
CA ALA A 77 -5.78 3.11 -10.23
C ALA A 77 -6.29 2.38 -8.98
N GLY A 78 -7.36 2.89 -8.37
CA GLY A 78 -7.99 2.27 -7.20
C GLY A 78 -7.00 2.02 -6.06
N SER A 79 -6.88 0.76 -5.60
CA SER A 79 -5.93 0.38 -4.54
C SER A 79 -4.48 0.30 -5.01
N GLY A 80 -4.19 0.39 -6.32
CA GLY A 80 -2.82 0.42 -6.86
C GLY A 80 -2.01 1.65 -6.42
N ILE A 81 -2.66 2.61 -5.76
CA ILE A 81 -1.98 3.73 -5.09
C ILE A 81 -1.08 3.26 -3.93
N THR A 82 -1.34 2.10 -3.33
CA THR A 82 -0.58 1.63 -2.16
C THR A 82 0.91 1.47 -2.42
N PRO A 83 1.40 0.68 -3.40
CA PRO A 83 2.83 0.61 -3.68
C PRO A 83 3.37 1.95 -4.21
N MET A 84 2.56 2.74 -4.93
CA MET A 84 2.98 4.04 -5.46
C MET A 84 3.35 5.00 -4.34
N LEU A 85 2.56 5.09 -3.28
CA LEU A 85 2.88 5.94 -2.13
C LEU A 85 4.20 5.55 -1.47
N ALA A 86 4.43 4.25 -1.27
CA ALA A 86 5.68 3.77 -0.67
C ALA A 86 6.91 4.11 -1.55
N ILE A 87 6.79 3.93 -2.86
CA ILE A 87 7.85 4.24 -3.82
C ILE A 87 8.10 5.74 -3.85
N ILE A 88 7.06 6.56 -4.04
CA ILE A 88 7.18 8.02 -4.12
C ILE A 88 7.82 8.58 -2.84
N ALA A 89 7.32 8.17 -1.67
CA ALA A 89 7.84 8.67 -0.39
C ALA A 89 9.32 8.30 -0.19
N THR A 90 9.69 7.05 -0.43
CA THR A 90 11.08 6.59 -0.29
C THR A 90 11.99 7.28 -1.30
N THR A 91 11.53 7.46 -2.55
CA THR A 91 12.33 8.14 -3.56
C THR A 91 12.55 9.60 -3.22
N LEU A 92 11.51 10.36 -2.87
CA LEU A 92 11.66 11.79 -2.55
C LEU A 92 12.45 12.03 -1.26
N GLN A 93 12.47 11.07 -0.34
CA GLN A 93 13.31 11.13 0.85
C GLN A 93 14.80 10.92 0.52
N THR A 94 15.10 10.01 -0.41
CA THR A 94 16.49 9.64 -0.76
C THR A 94 17.07 10.51 -1.89
N GLU A 95 16.25 10.90 -2.87
CA GLU A 95 16.56 11.75 -4.02
C GLU A 95 15.91 13.14 -3.85
N PRO A 96 16.50 14.06 -3.06
CA PRO A 96 15.85 15.31 -2.67
C PRO A 96 15.59 16.26 -3.85
N GLU A 97 16.37 16.14 -4.94
CA GLU A 97 16.25 16.96 -6.15
C GLU A 97 15.36 16.30 -7.23
N SER A 98 14.81 15.12 -6.95
CA SER A 98 13.90 14.42 -7.86
C SER A 98 12.46 14.91 -7.74
N GLN A 99 11.68 14.73 -8.80
CA GLN A 99 10.28 15.12 -8.86
C GLN A 99 9.40 13.97 -9.35
N PHE A 100 8.17 13.91 -8.83
CA PHE A 100 7.13 12.98 -9.26
C PHE A 100 5.91 13.71 -9.81
N THR A 101 5.38 13.21 -10.92
CA THR A 101 4.00 13.45 -11.34
C THR A 101 3.19 12.20 -11.05
N LEU A 102 2.09 12.34 -10.29
CA LEU A 102 1.16 11.24 -10.02
C LEU A 102 -0.14 11.43 -10.79
N ILE A 103 -0.51 10.46 -11.62
CA ILE A 103 -1.83 10.32 -12.20
C ILE A 103 -2.57 9.24 -11.42
N TYR A 104 -3.61 9.63 -10.65
CA TYR A 104 -4.38 8.69 -9.84
C TYR A 104 -5.86 8.64 -10.25
N GLY A 105 -6.26 7.52 -10.87
CA GLY A 105 -7.64 7.28 -11.31
C GLY A 105 -8.48 6.50 -10.31
N ASN A 106 -9.71 6.97 -10.07
CA ASN A 106 -10.73 6.24 -9.29
C ASN A 106 -12.09 6.36 -9.96
N ARG A 107 -12.93 5.33 -9.80
CA ARG A 107 -14.31 5.34 -10.31
C ARG A 107 -15.17 6.42 -9.65
N THR A 108 -15.01 6.61 -8.34
CA THR A 108 -15.69 7.66 -7.57
C THR A 108 -14.73 8.28 -6.56
N SER A 109 -14.94 9.55 -6.23
CA SER A 109 -14.16 10.27 -5.22
C SER A 109 -14.31 9.67 -3.82
N GLN A 110 -15.45 9.04 -3.50
CA GLN A 110 -15.68 8.32 -2.25
C GLN A 110 -14.85 7.04 -2.15
N SER A 111 -14.50 6.43 -3.28
CA SER A 111 -13.71 5.20 -3.32
C SER A 111 -12.19 5.43 -3.31
N MET A 112 -11.77 6.71 -3.31
CA MET A 112 -10.38 7.14 -3.36
C MET A 112 -9.71 6.85 -2.01
N MET A 113 -8.68 6.00 -2.05
CA MET A 113 -7.86 5.74 -0.86
C MET A 113 -6.86 6.90 -0.69
N PHE A 114 -6.50 7.21 0.55
CA PHE A 114 -5.50 8.24 0.90
C PHE A 114 -5.81 9.65 0.41
N ARG A 115 -7.09 9.97 0.16
CA ARG A 115 -7.51 11.28 -0.36
C ARG A 115 -6.95 12.47 0.43
N GLN A 116 -6.96 12.42 1.76
CA GLN A 116 -6.43 13.50 2.62
C GLN A 116 -4.91 13.63 2.56
N ALA A 117 -4.19 12.51 2.39
CA ALA A 117 -2.73 12.53 2.31
C ALA A 117 -2.22 12.98 0.93
N LEU A 118 -3.09 13.03 -0.07
CA LEU A 118 -2.79 13.43 -1.45
C LEU A 118 -3.38 14.79 -1.83
N ALA A 119 -4.11 15.43 -0.92
CA ALA A 119 -4.66 16.78 -1.08
C ALA A 119 -3.71 17.80 -0.44
#